data_AF-A0A9Q1A582-F1
#
_entry.id   AF-A0A9Q1A582-F1
#
_cell.length_a   1.000
_cell.length_b   1.000
_cell.length_c   1.000
_cell.angle_alpha   90.00
_cell.angle_beta   90.00
_cell.angle_gamma   90.00
#
_symmetry.space_group_name_H-M   'P 1'
#
loop_
_entity.id
_entity.type
_entity.pdbx_description
1 polymer ?
#
loop_
_entity_poly.entity_id
_entity_poly.type
_entity_poly.pdbx_seq_one_letter_code
_entity_poly.pdbx_strand_id
1 'polypeptide(L)'
;MARAVAVGAGHCWSHSKTVILIWCICIFFYIFFFRMALQNSSSSSSSDKNTEQRSRLYDTMERGLDESGAAFLKHGETSQSLSLSDIFTLKNGSITPVLKAANPPVRATVLYLSPEYSVPISDNVKNTFSPYFDKVWFQNSSVYHFSMFHASHHIESIPATEDEIEAEANAVKAVADSLCPLKIVLDRVVLTSTGVLLGCWQVISGTDPLTIRAKLKSALPHAPKKQLYDAVILHTSFRKAFGSS
;
A
#
# COMPACT_ATOMS: atom_id res chain seq x y z
N MET A 1 20.71 -84.00 -6.01
CA MET A 1 21.56 -83.04 -5.28
C MET A 1 21.74 -81.82 -6.18
N ALA A 2 21.00 -80.74 -5.91
CA ALA A 2 21.06 -79.52 -6.70
C ALA A 2 22.24 -78.64 -6.24
N ARG A 3 22.98 -78.04 -7.18
CA ARG A 3 23.81 -76.88 -6.90
C ARG A 3 23.54 -75.79 -7.93
N ALA A 4 23.05 -74.68 -7.40
CA ALA A 4 22.57 -73.53 -8.12
C ALA A 4 23.71 -72.72 -8.77
N VAL A 5 23.35 -72.13 -9.90
CA VAL A 5 24.10 -71.14 -10.66
C VAL A 5 24.15 -69.83 -9.86
N ALA A 6 25.35 -69.23 -9.74
CA ALA A 6 25.50 -67.83 -9.36
C ALA A 6 26.01 -67.05 -10.58
N VAL A 7 25.10 -66.39 -11.29
CA VAL A 7 25.44 -65.36 -12.29
C VAL A 7 25.77 -64.08 -11.51
N GLY A 8 27.05 -63.75 -11.41
CA GLY A 8 27.49 -62.43 -10.99
C GLY A 8 27.20 -61.43 -12.10
N ALA A 9 26.13 -60.64 -11.97
CA ALA A 9 25.87 -59.50 -12.83
C ALA A 9 26.87 -58.37 -12.50
N GLY A 10 28.01 -58.38 -13.19
CA GLY A 10 28.99 -57.29 -13.12
C GLY A 10 28.43 -56.02 -13.75
N HIS A 11 28.20 -55.01 -12.91
CA HIS A 11 27.74 -53.68 -13.29
C HIS A 11 28.88 -52.93 -14.02
N CYS A 12 29.06 -53.21 -15.31
CA CYS A 12 30.09 -52.58 -16.14
C CYS A 12 29.57 -51.25 -16.71
N TRP A 13 29.47 -50.23 -15.88
CA TRP A 13 29.26 -48.86 -16.37
C TRP A 13 30.61 -48.31 -16.82
N SER A 14 30.75 -47.97 -18.11
CA SER A 14 32.01 -47.43 -18.61
C SER A 14 32.30 -46.07 -17.97
N HIS A 15 33.53 -45.86 -17.53
CA HIS A 15 34.00 -44.66 -16.85
C HIS A 15 33.59 -43.35 -17.57
N SER A 16 33.51 -43.38 -18.91
CA SER A 16 33.03 -42.28 -19.76
C SER A 16 31.56 -41.93 -19.54
N LYS A 17 30.67 -42.92 -19.38
CA LYS A 17 29.24 -42.68 -19.10
C LYS A 17 29.04 -42.05 -17.72
N THR A 18 29.85 -42.45 -16.74
CA THR A 18 29.83 -41.86 -15.40
C THR A 18 30.27 -40.40 -15.43
N VAL A 19 31.33 -40.06 -16.17
CA VAL A 19 31.78 -38.66 -16.33
C VAL A 19 30.70 -37.81 -17.01
N ILE A 20 30.10 -38.29 -18.10
CA ILE A 20 29.05 -37.56 -18.81
C ILE A 20 27.84 -37.31 -17.89
N LEU A 21 27.44 -38.31 -17.09
CA LEU A 21 26.34 -38.17 -16.14
C LEU A 21 26.64 -37.09 -15.08
N ILE A 22 27.85 -37.07 -14.53
CA ILE A 22 28.27 -36.05 -13.55
C ILE A 22 28.21 -34.66 -14.18
N TRP A 23 28.73 -34.49 -15.40
CA TRP A 23 28.65 -33.21 -16.12
C TRP A 23 27.22 -32.75 -16.37
N CYS A 24 26.34 -33.65 -16.80
CA CYS A 24 24.92 -33.34 -16.98
C CYS A 24 24.25 -32.90 -15.68
N ILE A 25 24.55 -33.57 -14.56
CA ILE A 25 24.03 -33.23 -13.24
C ILE A 25 24.56 -31.86 -12.79
N CYS A 26 25.86 -31.59 -12.96
CA CYS A 26 26.46 -30.29 -12.64
C CYS A 26 25.86 -29.15 -13.46
N ILE A 27 25.66 -29.35 -14.77
CA ILE A 27 25.02 -28.37 -15.66
C ILE A 27 23.57 -28.14 -15.24
N PHE A 28 22.82 -29.20 -14.94
CA PHE A 28 21.43 -29.09 -14.48
C PHE A 28 21.33 -28.27 -13.20
N PHE A 29 22.15 -28.58 -12.19
CA PHE A 29 22.16 -27.82 -10.94
C PHE A 29 22.62 -26.37 -11.17
N TYR A 30 23.67 -26.15 -11.98
CA TYR A 30 24.11 -24.80 -12.32
C TYR A 30 22.97 -23.97 -12.95
N ILE A 31 22.29 -24.52 -13.96
CA ILE A 31 21.17 -23.84 -14.62
C ILE A 31 20.02 -23.60 -13.62
N PHE A 32 19.70 -24.58 -12.78
CA PHE A 32 18.64 -24.49 -11.79
C PHE A 32 18.93 -23.39 -10.75
N PHE A 33 20.11 -23.41 -10.12
CA PHE A 33 20.52 -22.40 -9.14
C PHE A 33 20.69 -21.01 -9.77
N PHE A 34 21.23 -20.92 -10.99
CA PHE A 34 21.37 -19.65 -11.71
C PHE A 34 20.01 -19.03 -12.04
N ARG A 35 19.01 -19.83 -12.45
CA ARG A 35 17.65 -19.35 -12.68
C ARG A 35 16.97 -18.87 -11.40
N MET A 36 17.15 -19.56 -10.28
CA MET A 36 16.64 -19.10 -8.99
C MET A 36 17.27 -17.77 -8.56
N ALA A 37 18.59 -17.63 -8.74
CA ALA A 37 19.30 -16.38 -8.43
C ALA A 37 18.81 -15.19 -9.28
N LEU A 38 18.60 -15.40 -10.59
CA LEU A 38 18.07 -14.37 -11.49
C LEU A 38 16.65 -13.93 -11.11
N GLN A 39 15.76 -14.87 -10.81
CA GLN A 39 14.40 -14.55 -10.37
C GLN A 39 14.40 -13.73 -9.07
N ASN A 40 15.27 -14.07 -8.11
CA ASN A 40 15.39 -13.34 -6.85
C ASN A 40 16.02 -11.95 -6.99
N SER A 41 16.91 -11.75 -7.98
CA SER A 41 17.51 -10.43 -8.24
C SER A 41 16.51 -9.44 -8.86
N SER A 42 15.57 -9.94 -9.69
CA SER A 42 14.58 -9.10 -10.36
C SER A 42 13.59 -8.46 -9.37
N SER A 43 13.14 -9.20 -8.35
CA SER A 43 12.26 -8.69 -7.30
C SER A 43 12.93 -7.57 -6.49
N SER A 44 14.20 -7.74 -6.09
CA SER A 44 14.99 -6.69 -5.42
C SER A 44 15.08 -5.43 -6.26
N SER A 45 15.45 -5.54 -7.54
CA SER A 45 15.59 -4.38 -8.43
C SER A 45 14.28 -3.60 -8.64
N SER A 46 13.14 -4.29 -8.60
CA SER A 46 11.82 -3.65 -8.72
C SER A 46 11.39 -2.97 -7.42
N SER A 47 11.72 -3.57 -6.27
CA SER A 47 11.50 -2.97 -4.95
C SER A 47 12.29 -1.68 -4.78
N ASP A 48 13.56 -1.67 -5.20
CA ASP A 48 14.43 -0.49 -5.12
C ASP A 48 13.90 0.67 -5.97
N LYS A 49 13.41 0.38 -7.18
CA LYS A 49 12.78 1.37 -8.06
C LYS A 49 11.50 1.96 -7.45
N ASN A 50 10.63 1.11 -6.87
CA ASN A 50 9.40 1.57 -6.25
C ASN A 50 9.68 2.46 -5.03
N THR A 51 10.67 2.09 -4.21
CA THR A 51 11.14 2.88 -3.08
C THR A 51 11.68 4.24 -3.51
N GLU A 52 12.48 4.29 -4.57
CA GLU A 52 12.99 5.54 -5.12
C GLU A 52 11.85 6.43 -5.67
N GLN A 53 10.93 5.85 -6.46
CA GLN A 53 9.78 6.57 -7.00
C GLN A 53 8.90 7.15 -5.88
N ARG A 54 8.64 6.36 -4.85
CA ARG A 54 7.85 6.77 -3.68
C ARG A 54 8.55 7.86 -2.87
N SER A 55 9.87 7.79 -2.73
CA SER A 55 10.65 8.84 -2.08
C SER A 55 10.55 10.17 -2.83
N ARG A 56 10.73 10.15 -4.17
CA ARG A 56 10.55 11.34 -5.02
C ARG A 56 9.15 11.94 -4.93
N LEU A 57 8.13 11.09 -4.83
CA LEU A 57 6.75 11.51 -4.61
C LEU A 57 6.62 12.25 -3.26
N TYR A 58 7.19 11.70 -2.19
CA TYR A 58 7.15 12.34 -0.86
C TYR A 58 7.95 13.64 -0.81
N ASP A 59 9.12 13.71 -1.45
CA ASP A 59 9.89 14.95 -1.57
C ASP A 59 9.07 16.04 -2.27
N THR A 60 8.26 15.66 -3.27
CA THR A 60 7.37 16.59 -3.97
C THR A 60 6.22 17.06 -3.08
N MET A 61 5.66 16.19 -2.24
CA MET A 61 4.63 16.58 -1.27
C MET A 61 5.19 17.53 -0.20
N GLU A 62 6.42 17.28 0.25
CA GLU A 62 7.12 18.10 1.25
C GLU A 62 7.37 19.50 0.74
N ARG A 63 7.95 19.64 -0.47
CA ARG A 63 8.15 20.94 -1.11
C ARG A 63 6.86 21.66 -1.48
N GLY A 64 5.74 20.93 -1.61
CA GLY A 64 4.46 21.51 -2.03
C GLY A 64 3.99 22.66 -1.13
N LEU A 65 4.28 22.61 0.17
CA LEU A 65 3.94 23.70 1.09
C LEU A 65 4.84 24.94 0.88
N ASP A 66 6.14 24.74 0.65
CA ASP A 66 7.09 25.83 0.40
C ASP A 66 6.85 26.48 -0.97
N GLU A 67 6.57 25.67 -2.00
CA GLU A 67 6.39 26.11 -3.38
C GLU A 67 5.01 26.76 -3.62
N SER A 68 3.94 26.19 -3.06
CA SER A 68 2.56 26.65 -3.29
C SER A 68 2.00 27.50 -2.14
N GLY A 69 2.72 27.57 -1.02
CA GLY A 69 2.23 28.17 0.22
C GLY A 69 1.10 27.37 0.86
N ALA A 70 0.61 27.89 2.00
CA ALA A 70 -0.51 27.32 2.72
C ALA A 70 -1.85 27.68 2.05
N ALA A 71 -2.16 27.06 0.90
CA ALA A 71 -3.41 27.30 0.16
C ALA A 71 -4.67 27.07 1.02
N PHE A 72 -4.59 26.14 1.98
CA PHE A 72 -5.63 25.89 2.99
C PHE A 72 -5.94 27.10 3.90
N LEU A 73 -5.03 28.08 4.00
CA LEU A 73 -5.25 29.34 4.72
C LEU A 73 -5.91 30.42 3.87
N LYS A 74 -5.70 30.42 2.54
CA LYS A 74 -6.12 31.52 1.65
C LYS A 74 -7.53 31.35 1.09
N HIS A 75 -7.92 30.13 0.71
CA HIS A 75 -9.19 29.88 0.00
C HIS A 75 -9.98 28.67 0.50
N GLY A 76 -9.48 27.96 1.51
CA GLY A 76 -10.13 26.75 2.01
C GLY A 76 -10.30 25.65 0.95
N GLU A 77 -9.42 25.63 -0.05
CA GLU A 77 -9.39 24.56 -1.04
C GLU A 77 -8.94 23.25 -0.37
N THR A 78 -9.71 22.19 -0.59
CA THR A 78 -9.39 20.86 -0.06
C THR A 78 -9.11 19.88 -1.19
N SER A 79 -8.49 18.75 -0.84
CA SER A 79 -8.08 17.69 -1.77
C SER A 79 -9.23 16.98 -2.52
N GLN A 80 -10.48 17.43 -2.37
CA GLN A 80 -11.68 16.82 -2.98
C GLN A 80 -12.55 17.82 -3.76
N SER A 81 -12.01 18.97 -4.14
CA SER A 81 -12.78 20.05 -4.81
C SER A 81 -13.97 20.57 -3.98
N LEU A 82 -13.95 20.33 -2.67
CA LEU A 82 -14.92 20.85 -1.71
C LEU A 82 -14.28 22.03 -0.95
N SER A 83 -15.07 23.06 -0.66
CA SER A 83 -14.62 24.15 0.21
C SER A 83 -14.57 23.68 1.66
N LEU A 84 -13.75 24.29 2.51
CA LEU A 84 -13.72 23.99 3.95
C LEU A 84 -15.08 24.06 4.64
N SER A 85 -15.92 25.00 4.23
CA SER A 85 -17.30 25.14 4.73
C SER A 85 -18.22 23.98 4.35
N ASP A 86 -17.91 23.23 3.28
CA ASP A 86 -18.70 22.07 2.87
C ASP A 86 -18.43 20.83 3.73
N ILE A 87 -17.29 20.81 4.41
CA ILE A 87 -16.75 19.64 5.12
C ILE A 87 -16.56 19.85 6.62
N PHE A 88 -16.52 21.09 7.11
CA PHE A 88 -16.41 21.41 8.55
C PHE A 88 -17.30 22.59 8.97
N THR A 89 -17.79 22.53 10.20
CA THR A 89 -18.51 23.63 10.87
C THR A 89 -17.87 23.93 12.21
N LEU A 90 -17.81 25.21 12.58
CA LEU A 90 -17.39 25.63 13.91
C LEU A 90 -18.59 25.60 14.86
N LYS A 91 -18.57 24.71 15.84
CA LYS A 91 -19.60 24.61 16.89
C LYS A 91 -18.95 24.82 18.25
N ASN A 92 -19.37 25.86 18.97
CA ASN A 92 -18.88 26.19 20.31
C ASN A 92 -17.34 26.31 20.39
N GLY A 93 -16.72 26.90 19.37
CA GLY A 93 -15.26 27.05 19.30
C GLY A 93 -14.50 25.79 18.84
N SER A 94 -15.17 24.66 18.66
CA SER A 94 -14.58 23.41 18.16
C SER A 94 -14.90 23.16 16.68
N ILE A 95 -13.92 22.67 15.93
CA ILE A 95 -14.08 22.29 14.52
C ILE A 95 -14.71 20.90 14.46
N THR A 96 -15.89 20.80 13.85
CA THR A 96 -16.65 19.55 13.72
C THR A 96 -16.87 19.19 12.24
N PRO A 97 -16.63 17.93 11.83
CA PRO A 97 -16.84 17.53 10.44
C PRO A 97 -18.34 17.56 10.10
N VAL A 98 -18.66 18.04 8.90
CA VAL A 98 -20.00 17.95 8.31
C VAL A 98 -20.10 16.56 7.68
N LEU A 99 -20.84 15.67 8.34
CA LEU A 99 -21.06 14.32 7.85
C LEU A 99 -22.14 14.35 6.75
N LYS A 100 -21.72 14.18 5.50
CA LYS A 100 -22.61 13.90 4.37
C LYS A 100 -22.37 12.47 3.92
N ALA A 101 -23.41 11.63 4.00
CA ALA A 101 -23.33 10.28 3.46
C ALA A 101 -23.21 10.38 1.93
N ALA A 102 -22.21 9.69 1.36
CA ALA A 102 -22.14 9.52 -0.08
C ALA A 102 -23.25 8.56 -0.52
N ASN A 103 -24.00 8.93 -1.56
CA ASN A 103 -25.01 8.07 -2.18
C ASN A 103 -24.77 8.03 -3.70
N PRO A 104 -24.34 6.88 -4.27
CA PRO A 104 -24.02 5.62 -3.59
C PRO A 104 -22.78 5.73 -2.68
N PRO A 105 -22.60 4.82 -1.70
CA PRO A 105 -21.47 4.84 -0.80
C PRO A 105 -20.14 4.61 -1.54
N VAL A 106 -19.09 5.28 -1.06
CA VAL A 106 -17.70 5.03 -1.49
C VAL A 106 -17.24 3.71 -0.87
N ARG A 107 -16.77 2.78 -1.71
CA ARG A 107 -16.25 1.49 -1.29
C ARG A 107 -14.77 1.43 -1.58
N ALA A 108 -13.99 1.13 -0.53
CA ALA A 108 -12.54 1.11 -0.60
C ALA A 108 -11.97 -0.06 0.19
N THR A 109 -10.99 -0.74 -0.41
CA THR A 109 -10.09 -1.64 0.28
C THR A 109 -9.04 -0.81 1.01
N VAL A 110 -8.90 -1.05 2.31
CA VAL A 110 -7.96 -0.33 3.16
C VAL A 110 -7.09 -1.32 3.93
N LEU A 111 -5.85 -0.93 4.19
CA LEU A 111 -4.99 -1.60 5.18
C LEU A 111 -5.20 -0.90 6.52
N TYR A 112 -5.68 -1.63 7.51
CA TYR A 112 -5.97 -1.07 8.83
C TYR A 112 -4.68 -0.90 9.66
N LEU A 113 -4.52 0.26 10.31
CA LEU A 113 -3.45 0.47 11.28
C LEU A 113 -3.98 0.21 12.69
N SER A 114 -3.50 -0.84 13.33
CA SER A 114 -4.01 -1.27 14.64
C SER A 114 -3.78 -0.20 15.73
N PRO A 115 -4.59 -0.20 16.80
CA PRO A 115 -4.45 0.72 17.92
C PRO A 115 -3.07 0.69 18.59
N GLU A 116 -2.38 -0.45 18.55
CA GLU A 116 -1.01 -0.63 19.03
C GLU A 116 -0.05 0.40 18.42
N TYR A 117 -0.22 0.73 17.14
CA TYR A 117 0.59 1.72 16.44
C TYR A 117 -0.12 3.06 16.29
N SER A 118 -1.43 3.07 16.03
CA SER A 118 -2.16 4.30 15.71
C SER A 118 -2.32 5.23 16.91
N VAL A 119 -2.47 4.70 18.13
CA VAL A 119 -2.63 5.52 19.34
C VAL A 119 -1.33 6.28 19.67
N PRO A 120 -0.16 5.63 19.80
CA PRO A 120 1.09 6.35 20.06
C PRO A 120 1.43 7.39 18.98
N ILE A 121 1.13 7.10 17.71
CA ILE A 121 1.33 8.05 16.61
C ILE A 121 0.41 9.26 16.78
N SER A 122 -0.88 9.04 17.07
CA SER A 122 -1.85 10.11 17.25
C SER A 122 -1.47 11.03 18.40
N ASP A 123 -1.03 10.47 19.53
CA ASP A 123 -0.61 11.25 20.69
C ASP A 123 0.63 12.10 20.39
N ASN A 124 1.64 11.52 19.72
CA ASN A 124 2.82 12.25 19.29
C ASN A 124 2.47 13.38 18.32
N VAL A 125 1.60 13.11 17.33
CA VAL A 125 1.13 14.12 16.37
C VAL A 125 0.38 15.23 17.09
N LYS A 126 -0.53 14.91 18.02
CA LYS A 126 -1.26 15.93 18.80
C LYS A 126 -0.31 16.80 19.61
N ASN A 127 0.61 16.19 20.37
CA ASN A 127 1.53 16.92 21.23
C ASN A 127 2.49 17.80 20.44
N THR A 128 2.96 17.32 19.28
CA THR A 128 3.89 18.07 18.42
C THR A 128 3.21 19.24 17.73
N PHE A 129 2.00 19.05 17.21
CA PHE A 129 1.35 20.05 16.35
C PHE A 129 0.43 21.02 17.11
N SER A 130 -0.11 20.65 18.28
CA SER A 130 -1.03 21.53 19.02
C SER A 130 -0.47 22.94 19.32
N PRO A 131 0.83 23.13 19.66
CA PRO A 131 1.37 24.45 19.91
C PRO A 131 1.36 25.42 18.72
N TYR A 132 1.22 24.90 17.49
CA TYR A 132 1.33 25.70 16.26
C TYR A 132 -0.03 26.11 15.67
N PHE A 133 -1.14 25.64 16.25
CA PHE A 133 -2.46 25.86 15.68
C PHE A 133 -3.51 26.05 16.78
N ASP A 134 -4.22 27.18 16.72
CA ASP A 134 -5.25 27.52 17.71
C ASP A 134 -6.45 26.55 17.67
N LYS A 135 -6.83 26.09 16.47
CA LYS A 135 -7.95 25.17 16.27
C LYS A 135 -7.58 24.07 15.29
N VAL A 136 -7.71 22.83 15.74
CA VAL A 136 -7.31 21.64 14.98
C VAL A 136 -8.35 20.55 15.09
N TRP A 137 -8.69 19.95 13.95
CA TRP A 137 -9.34 18.65 13.92
C TRP A 137 -8.33 17.53 13.69
N PHE A 138 -8.12 16.69 14.71
CA PHE A 138 -7.34 15.46 14.59
C PHE A 138 -8.27 14.31 14.22
N GLN A 139 -7.82 13.45 13.31
CA GLN A 139 -8.59 12.27 12.94
C GLN A 139 -8.55 11.26 14.09
N ASN A 140 -9.65 10.52 14.27
CA ASN A 140 -9.73 9.44 15.24
C ASN A 140 -8.70 8.36 14.88
N SER A 141 -7.81 8.02 15.82
CA SER A 141 -6.76 7.01 15.63
C SER A 141 -7.32 5.61 15.40
N SER A 142 -8.54 5.32 15.87
CA SER A 142 -9.19 4.02 15.68
C SER A 142 -9.53 3.72 14.22
N VAL A 143 -9.50 4.73 13.33
CA VAL A 143 -9.79 4.61 11.90
C VAL A 143 -8.57 4.92 11.02
N TYR A 144 -7.36 4.98 11.59
CA TYR A 144 -6.16 5.14 10.78
C TYR A 144 -5.99 3.95 9.84
N HIS A 145 -5.76 4.27 8.57
CA HIS A 145 -5.67 3.29 7.51
C HIS A 145 -4.84 3.81 6.35
N PHE A 146 -4.47 2.89 5.46
CA PHE A 146 -3.88 3.17 4.17
C PHE A 146 -4.90 2.82 3.09
N SER A 147 -5.21 3.76 2.19
CA SER A 147 -6.05 3.45 1.03
C SER A 147 -5.30 2.56 0.06
N MET A 148 -5.78 1.33 -0.10
CA MET A 148 -5.19 0.35 -1.01
C MET A 148 -5.83 0.43 -2.38
N PHE A 149 -7.16 0.37 -2.48
CA PHE A 149 -7.88 0.45 -3.75
C PHE A 149 -9.31 0.95 -3.55
N HIS A 150 -9.82 1.80 -4.46
CA HIS A 150 -11.22 2.22 -4.44
C HIS A 150 -12.00 1.42 -5.49
N ALA A 151 -13.02 0.67 -5.07
CA ALA A 151 -13.99 -0.01 -5.93
C ALA A 151 -15.10 0.94 -6.41
N SER A 152 -15.28 2.07 -5.73
CA SER A 152 -16.05 3.21 -6.21
C SER A 152 -15.43 4.51 -5.68
N HIS A 153 -15.62 5.63 -6.37
CA HIS A 153 -15.23 6.95 -5.84
C HIS A 153 -16.18 8.04 -6.31
N HIS A 154 -16.18 9.19 -5.64
CA HIS A 154 -17.14 10.28 -5.89
C HIS A 154 -17.25 10.78 -7.34
N ILE A 155 -16.20 10.61 -8.17
CA ILE A 155 -16.23 10.94 -9.61
C ILE A 155 -16.87 9.83 -10.47
N GLU A 156 -16.62 8.56 -10.13
CA GLU A 156 -17.16 7.36 -10.80
C GLU A 156 -17.90 6.58 -9.72
N SER A 157 -19.09 7.08 -9.40
CA SER A 157 -19.98 6.50 -8.38
C SER A 157 -20.63 5.26 -8.96
N ILE A 158 -20.16 4.09 -8.51
CA ILE A 158 -20.64 2.79 -8.97
C ILE A 158 -21.53 2.21 -7.86
N PRO A 159 -22.87 2.16 -8.02
CA PRO A 159 -23.72 1.45 -7.07
C PRO A 159 -23.37 -0.04 -7.07
N ALA A 160 -23.58 -0.71 -5.94
CA ALA A 160 -23.40 -2.15 -5.81
C ALA A 160 -24.54 -2.74 -4.97
N THR A 161 -25.03 -3.91 -5.36
CA THR A 161 -25.92 -4.73 -4.53
C THR A 161 -25.14 -5.41 -3.39
N GLU A 162 -25.84 -5.97 -2.41
CA GLU A 162 -25.20 -6.75 -1.34
C GLU A 162 -24.40 -7.93 -1.90
N ASP A 163 -24.91 -8.63 -2.92
CA ASP A 163 -24.22 -9.73 -3.59
C ASP A 163 -22.92 -9.25 -4.29
N GLU A 164 -22.95 -8.05 -4.90
CA GLU A 164 -21.76 -7.44 -5.50
C GLU A 164 -20.73 -7.03 -4.44
N ILE A 165 -21.18 -6.52 -3.28
CA ILE A 165 -20.30 -6.19 -2.15
C ILE A 165 -19.67 -7.46 -1.57
N GLU A 166 -20.42 -8.55 -1.44
CA GLU A 166 -19.88 -9.84 -1.00
C GLU A 166 -18.86 -10.38 -2.02
N ALA A 167 -19.13 -10.25 -3.32
CA ALA A 167 -18.18 -10.60 -4.37
C ALA A 167 -16.90 -9.75 -4.30
N GLU A 168 -17.00 -8.44 -4.08
CA GLU A 168 -15.86 -7.55 -3.83
C GLU A 168 -15.04 -8.03 -2.62
N ALA A 169 -15.70 -8.34 -1.49
CA ALA A 169 -15.02 -8.82 -0.27
C ALA A 169 -14.29 -10.15 -0.48
N ASN A 170 -14.91 -11.09 -1.19
CA ASN A 170 -14.31 -12.38 -1.54
C ASN A 170 -13.09 -12.20 -2.48
N ALA A 171 -13.17 -11.27 -3.44
CA ALA A 171 -12.05 -10.95 -4.31
C ALA A 171 -10.88 -10.32 -3.54
N VAL A 172 -11.16 -9.39 -2.61
CA VAL A 172 -10.13 -8.82 -1.73
C VAL A 172 -9.46 -9.91 -0.90
N LYS A 173 -10.23 -10.82 -0.32
CA LYS A 173 -9.71 -11.95 0.47
C LYS A 173 -8.78 -12.83 -0.37
N ALA A 174 -9.23 -13.25 -1.56
CA ALA A 174 -8.43 -14.07 -2.46
C ALA A 174 -7.11 -13.37 -2.88
N VAL A 175 -7.15 -12.05 -3.11
CA VAL A 175 -5.94 -11.27 -3.36
C VAL A 175 -5.04 -11.30 -2.13
N ALA A 176 -5.57 -10.99 -0.94
CA ALA A 176 -4.83 -10.91 0.32
C ALA A 176 -4.12 -12.23 0.67
N ASP A 177 -4.78 -13.38 0.46
CA ASP A 177 -4.23 -14.71 0.71
C ASP A 177 -3.00 -15.02 -0.18
N SER A 178 -2.84 -14.29 -1.30
CA SER A 178 -1.69 -14.42 -2.20
C SER A 178 -0.52 -13.48 -1.87
N LEU A 179 -0.66 -12.60 -0.87
CA LEU A 179 0.31 -11.55 -0.57
C LEU A 179 1.29 -11.98 0.53
N CYS A 180 2.55 -11.58 0.38
CA CYS A 180 3.49 -11.58 1.50
C CYS A 180 3.14 -10.47 2.50
N PRO A 181 3.17 -10.73 3.82
CA PRO A 181 2.95 -9.72 4.85
C PRO A 181 3.83 -8.49 4.64
N LEU A 182 3.22 -7.32 4.77
CA LEU A 182 3.88 -6.04 4.54
C LEU A 182 4.60 -5.57 5.81
N LYS A 183 5.89 -5.27 5.72
CA LYS A 183 6.65 -4.59 6.76
C LYS A 183 6.97 -3.18 6.28
N ILE A 184 6.48 -2.18 7.01
CA ILE A 184 6.60 -0.77 6.65
C ILE A 184 7.20 0.05 7.80
N VAL A 185 7.74 1.20 7.44
CA VAL A 185 8.25 2.20 8.39
C VAL A 185 7.67 3.56 8.03
N LEU A 186 7.37 4.36 9.06
CA LEU A 186 7.04 5.77 8.85
C LEU A 186 8.34 6.50 8.47
N ASP A 187 8.42 6.95 7.23
CA ASP A 187 9.61 7.63 6.68
C ASP A 187 9.60 9.12 7.06
N ARG A 188 8.45 9.78 6.88
CA ARG A 188 8.29 11.20 7.21
C ARG A 188 6.85 11.59 7.46
N VAL A 189 6.67 12.74 8.09
CA VAL A 189 5.37 13.38 8.31
C VAL A 189 5.33 14.69 7.55
N VAL A 190 4.37 14.85 6.63
CA VAL A 190 4.28 16.00 5.73
C VAL A 190 2.96 16.72 5.94
N LEU A 191 3.02 18.05 6.11
CA LEU A 191 1.85 18.92 6.03
C LEU A 191 1.70 19.41 4.58
N THR A 192 0.64 19.01 3.90
CA THR A 192 0.41 19.44 2.52
C THR A 192 -0.04 20.90 2.45
N SER A 193 0.12 21.52 1.28
CA SER A 193 -0.43 22.86 0.97
C SER A 193 -1.96 22.95 1.09
N THR A 194 -2.66 21.81 1.10
CA THR A 194 -4.11 21.68 1.36
C THR A 194 -4.44 21.43 2.83
N GLY A 195 -3.44 21.48 3.72
CA GLY A 195 -3.62 21.40 5.17
C GLY A 195 -3.74 19.96 5.70
N VAL A 196 -3.51 18.93 4.90
CA VAL A 196 -3.58 17.55 5.39
C VAL A 196 -2.23 17.14 5.96
N LEU A 197 -2.21 16.63 7.19
CA LEU A 197 -1.01 16.04 7.79
C LEU A 197 -0.97 14.54 7.46
N LEU A 198 0.00 14.15 6.66
CA LEU A 198 0.17 12.81 6.14
C LEU A 198 1.38 12.15 6.81
N GLY A 199 1.20 10.90 7.27
CA GLY A 199 2.32 9.99 7.44
C GLY A 199 2.65 9.36 6.10
N CYS A 200 3.89 9.50 5.67
CA CYS A 200 4.43 8.93 4.43
C CYS A 200 5.30 7.74 4.80
N TRP A 201 4.98 6.56 4.25
CA TRP A 201 5.55 5.29 4.71
C TRP A 201 6.37 4.63 3.61
N GLN A 202 7.44 3.94 4.00
CA GLN A 202 8.26 3.13 3.11
C GLN A 202 8.07 1.64 3.39
N VAL A 203 8.27 0.84 2.35
CA VAL A 203 8.20 -0.63 2.42
C VAL A 203 9.60 -1.17 2.68
N ILE A 204 9.74 -1.90 3.78
CA ILE A 204 10.99 -2.59 4.15
C ILE A 204 11.03 -3.99 3.54
N SER A 205 9.89 -4.69 3.56
CA SER A 205 9.74 -6.02 2.95
C SER A 205 8.27 -6.36 2.73
N GLY A 206 8.00 -7.37 1.89
CA GLY A 206 6.65 -7.84 1.59
C GLY A 206 6.17 -7.41 0.20
N THR A 207 4.86 -7.50 -0.04
CA THR A 207 4.30 -7.13 -1.35
C THR A 207 4.12 -5.61 -1.46
N ASP A 208 4.79 -4.96 -2.41
CA ASP A 208 4.69 -3.50 -2.58
C ASP A 208 3.24 -3.05 -2.89
N PRO A 209 2.78 -1.88 -2.36
CA PRO A 209 1.47 -1.32 -2.63
C PRO A 209 1.10 -1.23 -4.11
N LEU A 210 2.07 -0.97 -5.01
CA LEU A 210 1.82 -0.94 -6.45
C LEU A 210 1.35 -2.30 -6.96
N THR A 211 2.00 -3.38 -6.51
CA THR A 211 1.63 -4.75 -6.87
C THR A 211 0.29 -5.16 -6.25
N ILE A 212 0.05 -4.78 -4.99
CA ILE A 212 -1.24 -5.03 -4.32
C ILE A 212 -2.38 -4.36 -5.11
N ARG A 213 -2.19 -3.08 -5.49
CA ARG A 213 -3.14 -2.32 -6.31
C ARG A 213 -3.40 -2.94 -7.67
N ALA A 214 -2.34 -3.41 -8.34
CA ALA A 214 -2.49 -4.09 -9.62
C ALA A 214 -3.32 -5.37 -9.49
N LYS A 215 -3.06 -6.19 -8.46
CA LYS A 215 -3.86 -7.39 -8.17
C LYS A 215 -5.32 -7.07 -7.86
N LEU A 216 -5.57 -6.05 -7.01
CA LEU A 216 -6.93 -5.60 -6.68
C LEU A 216 -7.67 -5.09 -7.91
N LYS A 217 -7.01 -4.28 -8.76
CA LYS A 217 -7.58 -3.79 -10.02
C LYS A 217 -8.02 -4.93 -10.95
N SER A 218 -7.23 -6.01 -11.02
CA SER A 218 -7.55 -7.16 -11.84
C SER A 218 -8.65 -8.05 -11.26
N ALA A 219 -8.82 -8.07 -9.94
CA ALA A 219 -9.73 -8.97 -9.24
C ALA A 219 -11.11 -8.36 -8.96
N LEU A 220 -11.19 -7.05 -8.71
CA LEU A 220 -12.42 -6.40 -8.28
C LEU A 220 -13.40 -6.21 -9.45
N PRO A 221 -14.67 -6.61 -9.29
CA PRO A 221 -15.69 -6.36 -10.30
C PRO A 221 -15.95 -4.84 -10.41
N HIS A 222 -16.18 -4.36 -11.63
CA HIS A 222 -16.52 -2.96 -11.91
C HIS A 222 -15.53 -1.92 -11.34
N ALA A 223 -14.27 -2.27 -11.10
CA ALA A 223 -13.28 -1.34 -10.58
C ALA A 223 -13.15 -0.08 -11.47
N PRO A 224 -13.10 1.15 -10.89
CA PRO A 224 -12.89 2.38 -11.62
C PRO A 224 -11.62 2.32 -12.47
N LYS A 225 -11.69 2.87 -13.68
CA LYS A 225 -10.57 2.79 -14.64
C LYS A 225 -9.34 3.52 -14.12
N LYS A 226 -9.56 4.62 -13.39
CA LYS A 226 -8.55 5.51 -12.84
C LYS A 226 -8.67 5.57 -11.32
N GLN A 227 -7.53 5.50 -10.63
CA GLN A 227 -7.46 5.79 -9.19
C GLN A 227 -7.02 7.26 -9.01
N LEU A 228 -7.41 7.87 -7.89
CA LEU A 228 -7.19 9.29 -7.61
C LEU A 228 -5.86 9.59 -6.90
N TYR A 229 -4.97 8.60 -6.83
CA TYR A 229 -3.68 8.69 -6.15
C TYR A 229 -2.61 7.94 -6.95
N ASP A 230 -1.35 8.29 -6.71
CA ASP A 230 -0.21 7.63 -7.34
C ASP A 230 -0.11 6.16 -6.93
N ALA A 231 0.20 5.27 -7.89
CA ALA A 231 0.22 3.83 -7.65
C ALA A 231 1.27 3.37 -6.63
N VAL A 232 2.36 4.12 -6.39
CA VAL A 232 3.38 3.74 -5.39
C VAL A 232 3.12 4.30 -4.00
N ILE A 233 2.22 5.28 -3.84
CA ILE A 233 2.04 5.98 -2.55
C ILE A 233 1.64 5.04 -1.41
N LEU A 234 2.16 5.26 -0.21
CA LEU A 234 1.65 4.60 0.99
C LEU A 234 1.55 5.63 2.11
N HIS A 235 0.33 6.08 2.38
CA HIS A 235 0.11 7.17 3.33
C HIS A 235 -1.03 6.88 4.30
N THR A 236 -0.97 7.56 5.44
CA THR A 236 -2.05 7.64 6.43
C THR A 236 -2.34 9.11 6.71
N SER A 237 -3.62 9.50 6.72
CA SER A 237 -4.01 10.85 7.12
C SER A 237 -4.13 10.92 8.65
N PHE A 238 -3.31 11.73 9.32
CA PHE A 238 -3.34 11.88 10.77
C PHE A 238 -4.26 13.02 11.23
N ARG A 239 -4.29 14.09 10.45
CA ARG A 239 -4.99 15.34 10.78
C ARG A 239 -5.37 16.03 9.48
N LYS A 240 -6.45 16.82 9.55
CA LYS A 240 -6.69 17.88 8.59
C LYS A 240 -6.66 19.23 9.32
N ALA A 241 -5.66 20.05 8.98
CA ALA A 241 -5.43 21.41 9.42
C ALA A 241 -6.21 22.38 8.54
N PHE A 242 -6.82 23.37 9.17
CA PHE A 242 -7.65 24.36 8.50
C PHE A 242 -7.29 25.74 9.02
N GLY A 243 -7.23 26.72 8.13
CA GLY A 243 -6.95 28.09 8.51
C GLY A 243 -8.10 28.72 9.25
N SER A 244 -7.82 29.31 10.40
CA SER A 244 -8.58 30.44 10.90
C SER A 244 -7.73 31.68 10.65
N SER A 245 -8.11 32.47 9.65
CA SER A 245 -7.81 33.91 9.66
C SER A 245 -8.84 34.60 10.54
#